data_AF-A0A6J3BTY1-F1
#
_entry.id   AF-A0A6J3BTY1-F1
#
_cell.length_a   1.000
_cell.length_b   1.000
_cell.length_c   1.000
_cell.angle_alpha   90.00
_cell.angle_beta   90.00
_cell.angle_gamma   90.00
#
_symmetry.space_group_name_H-M   'P 1'
#
loop_
_entity.id
_entity.type
_entity.pdbx_description
1 polymer ?
#
loop_
_entity_poly.entity_id
_entity_poly.type
_entity_poly.pdbx_seq_one_letter_code
_entity_poly.pdbx_strand_id
1 'polypeptide(L)'
;MKCLLLLAGVTLTLGAVHRSTARDFYAEDRADGGYTLKADSEDGSTTILGHIGRKVSVDDDEVTFHLDSEYDEASGGFKLSIHWDGPRDTIFEDCFRIGNKQWYGGPEQKEQHWPIQKSKIQKYSIISKEDDNAAISERYWLNSDGWYIYVQPDVPLFVDHHNILDNHICFIAEVADPYSSQRAHNVLKYDIWFFDNPKIAHQHAIKTYLGKPSGIPDYRMIQYPIWSTWARYSREINQELLLKFANEIANSGFPNAQFEIDDLWEVCYGSLTVDERKLPDFKQLVQDIKNLGFRVTIWVHPFINKDCDPWYTEALENGEGQLTAVEICRRYTALHAEYADVIVEAMEASVRDGTPVNPPIWWLDPTDEHALAIWDEFLLGERLLAAPVVEQGATFRDVYLPRGLWRDGTTGQSYSGPTWLLDYPAPLDTLPYFILED
;
A
#
# COMPACT_ATOMS: atom_id res chain seq x y z
N MET A 1 -9.17 7.57 46.69
CA MET A 1 -8.95 8.92 46.15
C MET A 1 -8.89 8.81 44.63
N LYS A 2 -9.09 9.90 43.86
CA LYS A 2 -8.63 9.94 42.46
C LYS A 2 -7.14 10.32 42.48
N CYS A 3 -6.29 9.51 41.88
CA CYS A 3 -4.99 9.99 41.42
C CYS A 3 -5.22 10.69 40.07
N LEU A 4 -4.73 11.92 39.93
CA LEU A 4 -4.42 12.46 38.62
C LEU A 4 -2.93 12.24 38.43
N LEU A 5 -2.56 11.37 37.49
CA LEU A 5 -1.18 11.28 37.00
C LEU A 5 -0.90 12.49 36.08
N LEU A 6 -0.76 13.66 36.70
CA LEU A 6 -0.16 14.82 36.07
C LEU A 6 1.32 14.52 35.82
N LEU A 7 1.68 14.34 34.55
CA LEU A 7 3.06 14.15 34.10
C LEU A 7 3.93 15.34 34.55
N ALA A 8 4.75 15.12 35.58
CA ALA A 8 5.46 16.18 36.29
C ALA A 8 6.92 16.28 35.79
N GLY A 9 7.17 17.15 34.80
CA GLY A 9 8.49 17.32 34.19
C GLY A 9 8.97 18.77 33.97
N VAL A 10 8.08 19.72 33.68
CA VAL A 10 8.47 21.12 33.34
C VAL A 10 7.58 22.15 34.05
N THR A 11 8.20 23.23 34.52
CA THR A 11 7.52 24.35 35.17
C THR A 11 6.71 25.17 34.16
N LEU A 12 5.39 25.14 34.25
CA LEU A 12 4.49 25.94 33.39
C LEU A 12 4.56 27.44 33.72
N THR A 13 5.52 28.14 33.13
CA THR A 13 5.33 29.56 32.79
C THR A 13 4.33 29.65 31.65
N LEU A 14 3.26 30.43 31.82
CA LEU A 14 2.23 30.69 30.81
C LEU A 14 2.77 31.50 29.62
N GLY A 15 3.51 30.84 28.73
CA GLY A 15 3.73 31.26 27.36
C GLY A 15 2.66 30.66 26.46
N ALA A 16 1.91 31.48 25.73
CA ALA A 16 0.89 30.99 24.81
C ALA A 16 1.55 30.41 23.55
N VAL A 17 1.75 29.08 23.54
CA VAL A 17 2.13 28.34 22.33
C VAL A 17 0.95 28.35 21.36
N HIS A 18 1.22 28.62 20.08
CA HIS A 18 0.20 28.75 19.06
C HIS A 18 -0.26 27.36 18.59
N ARG A 19 -1.28 26.81 19.27
CA ARG A 19 -1.86 25.49 18.98
C ARG A 19 -2.41 25.42 17.55
N SER A 20 -1.93 24.47 16.74
CA SER A 20 -2.76 23.76 15.76
C SER A 20 -3.87 22.98 16.51
N THR A 21 -4.90 22.52 15.79
CA THR A 21 -6.21 22.10 16.35
C THR A 21 -6.15 21.46 17.74
N ALA A 22 -6.73 22.12 18.75
CA ALA A 22 -6.39 21.92 20.16
C ALA A 22 -7.05 20.68 20.78
N ARG A 23 -6.59 19.50 20.37
CA ARG A 23 -6.91 18.21 21.02
C ARG A 23 -5.96 17.96 22.19
N ASP A 24 -6.49 17.92 23.41
CA ASP A 24 -5.73 17.54 24.60
C ASP A 24 -5.88 16.01 24.82
N PHE A 25 -4.78 15.27 24.65
CA PHE A 25 -4.73 13.81 24.72
C PHE A 25 -4.26 13.32 26.11
N TYR A 26 -4.91 12.28 26.65
CA TYR A 26 -4.53 11.69 27.93
C TYR A 26 -4.98 10.23 28.09
N ALA A 27 -4.32 9.52 28.99
CA ALA A 27 -4.73 8.19 29.47
C ALA A 27 -5.45 8.32 30.83
N GLU A 28 -6.54 7.57 31.03
CA GLU A 28 -7.20 7.41 32.33
C GLU A 28 -7.09 5.95 32.81
N ASP A 29 -6.71 5.76 34.07
CA ASP A 29 -6.59 4.46 34.74
C ASP A 29 -7.91 3.65 34.67
N ARG A 30 -7.81 2.34 34.45
CA ARG A 30 -8.94 1.41 34.55
C ARG A 30 -8.80 0.51 35.78
N ALA A 31 -9.94 0.04 36.29
CA ALA A 31 -10.01 -0.85 37.46
C ALA A 31 -9.47 -2.28 37.22
N ASP A 32 -9.09 -2.60 35.98
CA ASP A 32 -8.45 -3.86 35.56
C ASP A 32 -6.95 -3.69 35.23
N GLY A 33 -6.33 -2.56 35.59
CA GLY A 33 -4.90 -2.33 35.44
C GLY A 33 -4.44 -1.88 34.05
N GLY A 34 -5.38 -1.64 33.12
CA GLY A 34 -5.10 -1.00 31.83
C GLY A 34 -5.39 0.50 31.83
N TYR A 35 -5.22 1.13 30.67
CA TYR A 35 -5.61 2.53 30.42
C TYR A 35 -6.77 2.64 29.41
N THR A 36 -7.49 3.76 29.48
CA THR A 36 -8.36 4.25 28.40
C THR A 36 -7.73 5.50 27.79
N LEU A 37 -7.38 5.46 26.51
CA LEU A 37 -6.85 6.61 25.79
C LEU A 37 -8.00 7.52 25.34
N LYS A 38 -7.86 8.82 25.59
CA LYS A 38 -8.87 9.84 25.33
C LYS A 38 -8.27 11.07 24.64
N ALA A 39 -9.13 11.77 23.92
CA ALA A 39 -8.87 13.11 23.38
C ALA A 39 -10.06 14.02 23.73
N ASP A 40 -9.80 15.16 24.37
CA ASP A 40 -10.78 16.23 24.52
C ASP A 40 -10.70 17.17 23.30
N SER A 41 -11.85 17.61 22.80
CA SER A 41 -11.98 18.50 21.65
C SER A 41 -12.33 19.94 22.08
N GLU A 42 -12.11 20.93 21.20
CA GLU A 42 -12.35 22.36 21.49
C GLU A 42 -13.80 22.70 21.86
N ASP A 43 -14.78 21.87 21.47
CA ASP A 43 -16.20 21.99 21.86
C ASP A 43 -16.50 21.46 23.27
N GLY A 44 -15.50 20.90 23.96
CA GLY A 44 -15.63 20.27 25.28
C GLY A 44 -16.06 18.80 25.23
N SER A 45 -16.07 18.15 24.06
CA SER A 45 -16.40 16.73 23.94
C SER A 45 -15.17 15.82 24.11
N THR A 46 -15.29 14.82 25.00
CA THR A 46 -14.28 13.77 25.20
C THR A 46 -14.56 12.56 24.30
N THR A 47 -13.62 12.22 23.41
CA THR A 47 -13.66 11.00 22.59
C THR A 47 -12.74 9.94 23.18
N ILE A 48 -13.26 8.71 23.36
CA ILE A 48 -12.43 7.53 23.65
C ILE A 48 -11.80 7.04 22.35
N LEU A 49 -10.46 7.06 22.31
CA LEU A 49 -9.65 6.58 21.18
C LEU A 49 -9.32 5.09 21.28
N GLY A 50 -9.21 4.53 22.49
CA GLY A 50 -8.86 3.12 22.65
C GLY A 50 -8.65 2.67 24.10
N HIS A 51 -8.27 1.40 24.24
CA HIS A 51 -8.04 0.69 25.47
C HIS A 51 -6.68 -0.01 25.41
N ILE A 52 -5.75 0.45 26.25
CA ILE A 52 -4.38 -0.09 26.39
C ILE A 52 -4.36 -1.02 27.61
N GLY A 53 -3.63 -2.12 27.56
CA GLY A 53 -3.58 -3.14 28.62
C GLY A 53 -4.93 -3.87 28.74
N ARG A 54 -5.24 -4.74 27.78
CA ARG A 54 -6.46 -5.59 27.84
C ARG A 54 -6.21 -7.03 28.28
N LYS A 55 -4.95 -7.45 28.34
CA LYS A 55 -4.52 -8.81 28.74
C LYS A 55 -3.53 -8.83 29.90
N VAL A 56 -3.03 -7.66 30.30
CA VAL A 56 -1.98 -7.47 31.31
C VAL A 56 -2.30 -6.23 32.13
N SER A 57 -1.79 -6.16 33.36
CA SER A 57 -1.84 -4.98 34.22
C SER A 57 -0.54 -4.17 34.11
N VAL A 58 -0.61 -2.85 34.29
CA VAL A 58 0.59 -2.02 34.53
C VAL A 58 1.17 -2.20 35.94
N ASP A 59 0.40 -2.79 36.84
CA ASP A 59 0.80 -3.16 38.22
C ASP A 59 1.38 -4.60 38.31
N ASP A 60 1.74 -5.22 37.18
CA ASP A 60 2.34 -6.56 37.14
C ASP A 60 3.87 -6.49 37.30
N ASP A 61 4.40 -7.01 38.42
CA ASP A 61 5.82 -6.95 38.78
C ASP A 61 6.77 -7.60 37.73
N GLU A 62 6.28 -8.46 36.84
CA GLU A 62 7.10 -9.06 35.77
C GLU A 62 7.13 -8.21 34.47
N VAL A 63 6.32 -7.15 34.39
CA VAL A 63 6.08 -6.39 33.15
C VAL A 63 6.51 -4.93 33.29
N THR A 64 7.09 -4.37 32.23
CA THR A 64 7.45 -2.95 32.15
C THR A 64 6.56 -2.23 31.14
N PHE A 65 5.92 -1.15 31.57
CA PHE A 65 5.13 -0.26 30.72
C PHE A 65 5.72 1.15 30.67
N HIS A 66 5.79 1.73 29.47
CA HIS A 66 6.07 3.13 29.25
C HIS A 66 5.03 3.77 28.30
N LEU A 67 4.60 4.97 28.66
CA LEU A 67 3.80 5.88 27.84
C LEU A 67 4.48 7.25 27.87
N ASP A 68 5.14 7.61 26.77
CA ASP A 68 5.76 8.92 26.59
C ASP A 68 4.91 9.78 25.64
N SER A 69 4.97 11.10 25.80
CA SER A 69 4.23 12.07 24.97
C SER A 69 5.11 13.27 24.60
N GLU A 70 5.11 13.66 23.32
CA GLU A 70 5.96 14.72 22.78
C GLU A 70 5.18 15.57 21.77
N TYR A 71 5.49 16.87 21.69
CA TYR A 71 5.05 17.72 20.58
C TYR A 71 6.27 18.14 19.78
N ASP A 72 6.32 17.73 18.51
CA ASP A 72 7.44 18.04 17.61
C ASP A 72 7.14 19.33 16.83
N GLU A 73 7.75 20.43 17.28
CA GLU A 73 7.67 21.73 16.61
C GLU A 73 8.16 21.69 15.13
N ALA A 74 8.97 20.70 14.74
CA ALA A 74 9.52 20.59 13.38
C ALA A 74 8.65 19.80 12.40
N SER A 75 7.63 19.08 12.87
CA SER A 75 6.55 18.49 12.05
C SER A 75 5.19 19.14 12.29
N GLY A 76 5.00 19.82 13.43
CA GLY A 76 3.70 20.28 13.92
C GLY A 76 2.82 19.15 14.49
N GLY A 77 3.40 17.96 14.69
CA GLY A 77 2.71 16.77 15.14
C GLY A 77 2.78 16.55 16.64
N PHE A 78 1.71 16.01 17.21
CA PHE A 78 1.73 15.45 18.57
C PHE A 78 1.95 13.94 18.50
N LYS A 79 2.83 13.42 19.37
CA LYS A 79 3.24 12.02 19.45
C LYS A 79 2.86 11.40 20.79
N LEU A 80 2.39 10.16 20.75
CA LEU A 80 2.41 9.23 21.88
C LEU A 80 3.28 8.02 21.52
N SER A 81 4.18 7.61 22.42
CA SER A 81 4.97 6.38 22.29
C SER A 81 4.54 5.39 23.37
N ILE A 82 4.15 4.19 22.97
CA ILE A 82 3.72 3.11 23.86
C ILE A 82 4.75 1.98 23.78
N HIS A 83 5.17 1.46 24.93
CA HIS A 83 6.10 0.34 25.02
C HIS A 83 5.77 -0.58 26.20
N TRP A 84 5.45 -1.84 25.88
CA TRP A 84 5.39 -2.97 26.80
C TRP A 84 6.60 -3.89 26.57
N ASP A 85 7.28 -4.31 27.64
CA ASP A 85 8.25 -5.42 27.65
C ASP A 85 7.91 -6.37 28.81
N GLY A 86 8.14 -7.67 28.66
CA GLY A 86 7.88 -8.66 29.70
C GLY A 86 8.16 -10.11 29.26
N PRO A 87 7.82 -11.11 30.10
CA PRO A 87 8.07 -12.51 29.80
C PRO A 87 7.56 -12.94 28.43
N ARG A 88 8.32 -13.84 27.78
CA ARG A 88 8.01 -14.40 26.45
C ARG A 88 6.56 -14.90 26.27
N ASP A 89 5.95 -15.41 27.33
CA ASP A 89 4.62 -16.03 27.29
C ASP A 89 3.50 -15.05 27.75
N THR A 90 3.85 -13.81 28.13
CA THR A 90 2.90 -12.70 28.37
C THR A 90 2.34 -12.22 27.03
N ILE A 91 1.04 -11.95 26.95
CA ILE A 91 0.38 -11.42 25.75
C ILE A 91 0.01 -9.95 25.98
N PHE A 92 0.44 -9.07 25.09
CA PHE A 92 0.06 -7.66 25.09
C PHE A 92 -1.06 -7.45 24.07
N GLU A 93 -2.09 -6.68 24.43
CA GLU A 93 -3.26 -6.43 23.57
C GLU A 93 -3.79 -5.01 23.83
N ASP A 94 -3.61 -4.14 22.85
CA ASP A 94 -4.05 -2.74 22.87
C ASP A 94 -5.01 -2.50 21.69
N CYS A 95 -6.21 -1.97 21.95
CA CYS A 95 -7.28 -1.84 20.95
C CYS A 95 -7.72 -0.39 20.75
N PHE A 96 -7.72 0.06 19.50
CA PHE A 96 -8.08 1.41 19.07
C PHE A 96 -9.42 1.41 18.34
N ARG A 97 -10.26 2.39 18.65
CA ARG A 97 -11.62 2.50 18.14
C ARG A 97 -11.61 3.08 16.74
N ILE A 98 -12.19 2.35 15.79
CA ILE A 98 -12.33 2.78 14.39
C ILE A 98 -13.32 3.96 14.29
N GLY A 99 -14.46 3.84 14.99
CA GLY A 99 -15.43 4.91 15.20
C GLY A 99 -16.43 5.06 14.05
N ASN A 100 -16.46 6.23 13.44
CA ASN A 100 -17.18 6.55 12.20
C ASN A 100 -16.24 7.10 11.12
N LYS A 101 -14.93 6.98 11.33
CA LYS A 101 -13.87 7.53 10.47
C LYS A 101 -13.41 6.47 9.48
N GLN A 102 -12.90 6.92 8.34
CA GLN A 102 -12.31 6.02 7.35
C GLN A 102 -10.89 5.68 7.78
N TRP A 103 -10.50 4.41 7.70
CA TRP A 103 -9.15 3.95 8.04
C TRP A 103 -8.44 3.33 6.83
N TYR A 104 -7.12 3.37 6.80
CA TYR A 104 -6.27 2.99 5.67
C TYR A 104 -4.99 2.31 6.16
N GLY A 105 -4.32 1.54 5.28
CA GLY A 105 -3.10 0.80 5.60
C GLY A 105 -3.35 -0.58 6.22
N GLY A 106 -2.35 -1.10 6.90
CA GLY A 106 -2.26 -2.50 7.33
C GLY A 106 -1.62 -3.41 6.28
N PRO A 107 -1.84 -4.74 6.37
CA PRO A 107 -1.32 -5.67 5.38
C PRO A 107 -2.10 -5.59 4.05
N GLU A 108 -1.40 -5.89 2.96
CA GLU A 108 -2.01 -6.30 1.70
C GLU A 108 -2.83 -7.59 1.92
N GLN A 109 -4.03 -7.64 1.34
CA GLN A 109 -4.93 -8.78 1.43
C GLN A 109 -5.47 -9.14 0.04
N LYS A 110 -5.76 -10.43 -0.19
CA LYS A 110 -6.40 -10.89 -1.42
C LYS A 110 -7.78 -10.28 -1.61
N GLU A 111 -8.57 -10.22 -0.54
CA GLU A 111 -9.88 -9.58 -0.52
C GLU A 111 -9.75 -8.19 0.14
N GLN A 112 -8.96 -7.30 -0.47
CA GLN A 112 -8.63 -5.99 0.07
C GLN A 112 -9.88 -5.11 0.23
N HIS A 113 -10.22 -4.75 1.46
CA HIS A 113 -11.17 -3.69 1.72
C HIS A 113 -10.46 -2.33 1.75
N TRP A 114 -11.09 -1.33 1.15
CA TRP A 114 -10.76 0.08 1.32
C TRP A 114 -12.07 0.90 1.45
N PRO A 115 -12.13 1.90 2.34
CA PRO A 115 -11.29 2.05 3.54
C PRO A 115 -11.57 0.89 4.54
N ILE A 116 -10.62 0.56 5.42
CA ILE A 116 -10.51 -0.76 6.06
C ILE A 116 -11.56 -1.08 7.15
N GLN A 117 -12.41 -0.14 7.57
CA GLN A 117 -13.47 -0.35 8.60
C GLN A 117 -14.59 -1.34 8.21
N LYS A 118 -14.48 -1.99 7.04
CA LYS A 118 -15.33 -3.11 6.62
C LYS A 118 -14.60 -4.47 6.69
N SER A 119 -13.27 -4.46 6.81
CA SER A 119 -12.44 -5.65 6.88
C SER A 119 -12.63 -6.43 8.18
N LYS A 120 -12.38 -7.74 8.12
CA LYS A 120 -12.39 -8.63 9.28
C LYS A 120 -11.23 -9.60 9.22
N ILE A 121 -10.10 -9.18 9.75
CA ILE A 121 -8.94 -10.05 10.00
C ILE A 121 -8.98 -10.52 11.46
N GLN A 122 -8.73 -11.81 11.69
CA GLN A 122 -8.76 -12.40 13.03
C GLN A 122 -7.36 -12.86 13.45
N LYS A 123 -6.73 -12.17 14.41
CA LYS A 123 -5.36 -12.43 14.89
C LYS A 123 -4.39 -12.73 13.73
N TYR A 124 -4.35 -11.81 12.77
CA TYR A 124 -3.63 -11.97 11.50
C TYR A 124 -2.18 -11.49 11.64
N SER A 125 -1.21 -12.33 11.26
CA SER A 125 0.22 -12.06 11.46
C SER A 125 0.76 -11.04 10.45
N ILE A 126 1.42 -10.00 10.95
CA ILE A 126 2.02 -8.94 10.13
C ILE A 126 3.46 -9.32 9.76
N ILE A 127 3.53 -10.26 8.81
CA ILE A 127 4.69 -10.64 8.00
C ILE A 127 4.22 -10.96 6.57
N SER A 128 5.12 -10.78 5.60
CA SER A 128 4.92 -11.24 4.23
C SER A 128 4.77 -12.77 4.18
N LYS A 129 3.77 -13.27 3.45
CA LYS A 129 3.42 -14.70 3.33
C LYS A 129 2.49 -14.95 2.14
N GLU A 130 2.39 -16.21 1.71
CA GLU A 130 1.46 -16.64 0.63
C GLU A 130 -0.01 -16.64 1.08
N ASP A 131 -0.27 -16.94 2.36
CA ASP A 131 -1.60 -16.85 2.96
C ASP A 131 -2.20 -15.44 2.85
N ASP A 132 -3.40 -15.37 2.27
CA ASP A 132 -4.11 -14.13 1.90
C ASP A 132 -3.32 -13.19 0.96
N ASN A 133 -2.41 -13.74 0.14
CA ASN A 133 -1.59 -13.02 -0.85
C ASN A 133 -0.75 -11.84 -0.29
N ALA A 134 -0.46 -11.81 1.02
CA ALA A 134 0.19 -10.66 1.66
C ALA A 134 1.69 -10.58 1.32
N ALA A 135 2.04 -10.08 0.14
CA ALA A 135 3.43 -9.79 -0.21
C ALA A 135 3.95 -8.59 0.59
N ILE A 136 3.14 -7.54 0.73
CA ILE A 136 3.41 -6.37 1.57
C ILE A 136 2.61 -6.46 2.88
N SER A 137 3.29 -6.40 4.01
CA SER A 137 2.65 -6.37 5.35
C SER A 137 3.09 -5.13 6.10
N GLU A 138 2.48 -3.99 5.80
CA GLU A 138 2.80 -2.74 6.49
C GLU A 138 2.36 -2.76 7.95
N ARG A 139 3.14 -2.07 8.79
CA ARG A 139 2.87 -1.87 10.22
C ARG A 139 2.33 -0.48 10.49
N TYR A 140 1.53 0.03 9.55
CA TYR A 140 1.09 1.41 9.47
C TYR A 140 -0.42 1.48 9.25
N TRP A 141 -1.12 2.23 10.10
CA TRP A 141 -2.56 2.44 10.02
C TRP A 141 -2.89 3.93 10.13
N LEU A 142 -3.48 4.51 9.09
CA LEU A 142 -3.88 5.92 9.00
C LEU A 142 -5.41 6.04 9.12
N ASN A 143 -5.92 7.19 9.57
CA ASN A 143 -7.34 7.51 9.41
C ASN A 143 -7.61 8.92 8.89
N SER A 144 -8.84 9.10 8.42
CA SER A 144 -9.38 10.36 7.88
C SER A 144 -9.41 11.53 8.86
N ASP A 145 -9.14 11.29 10.15
CA ASP A 145 -9.12 12.29 11.22
C ASP A 145 -7.72 12.84 11.50
N GLY A 146 -6.75 12.54 10.63
CA GLY A 146 -5.40 13.11 10.66
C GLY A 146 -4.42 12.43 11.62
N TRP A 147 -4.72 11.23 12.10
CA TRP A 147 -3.79 10.48 12.95
C TRP A 147 -3.48 9.08 12.42
N TYR A 148 -2.29 8.59 12.78
CA TYR A 148 -1.81 7.27 12.40
C TYR A 148 -1.13 6.53 13.55
N ILE A 149 -1.04 5.21 13.43
CA ILE A 149 -0.33 4.30 14.31
C ILE A 149 0.75 3.59 13.49
N TYR A 150 2.00 3.58 13.99
CA TYR A 150 3.11 2.82 13.43
C TYR A 150 3.67 1.84 14.47
N VAL A 151 3.59 0.55 14.19
CA VAL A 151 4.08 -0.51 15.09
C VAL A 151 5.51 -0.93 14.71
N GLN A 152 6.40 -0.99 15.69
CA GLN A 152 7.82 -1.19 15.43
C GLN A 152 8.13 -2.59 14.83
N PRO A 153 9.18 -2.75 14.00
CA PRO A 153 9.46 -4.02 13.32
C PRO A 153 9.84 -5.20 14.24
N ASP A 154 10.29 -4.92 15.47
CA ASP A 154 10.67 -5.90 16.48
C ASP A 154 9.48 -6.60 17.17
N VAL A 155 8.27 -6.04 17.09
CA VAL A 155 7.04 -6.60 17.66
C VAL A 155 6.62 -7.90 16.95
N PRO A 156 6.31 -9.01 17.67
CA PRO A 156 5.71 -10.21 17.09
C PRO A 156 4.19 -9.99 16.93
N LEU A 157 3.83 -9.21 15.90
CA LEU A 157 2.54 -8.54 15.77
C LEU A 157 1.47 -9.38 15.06
N PHE A 158 0.38 -9.63 15.76
CA PHE A 158 -0.90 -10.02 15.18
C PHE A 158 -1.89 -8.85 15.26
N VAL A 159 -2.81 -8.76 14.30
CA VAL A 159 -3.84 -7.71 14.27
C VAL A 159 -5.23 -8.32 14.14
N ASP A 160 -6.21 -7.76 14.86
CA ASP A 160 -7.62 -8.14 14.79
C ASP A 160 -8.48 -6.93 14.44
N HIS A 161 -9.37 -7.06 13.46
CA HIS A 161 -10.36 -6.05 13.10
C HIS A 161 -11.77 -6.59 13.40
N HIS A 162 -12.49 -5.91 14.28
CA HIS A 162 -13.90 -6.18 14.65
C HIS A 162 -14.24 -7.52 15.36
N ASN A 163 -13.31 -8.45 15.64
CA ASN A 163 -13.68 -9.75 16.22
C ASN A 163 -13.49 -9.80 17.75
N ILE A 164 -12.38 -9.27 18.27
CA ILE A 164 -12.12 -9.20 19.72
C ILE A 164 -12.95 -8.08 20.37
N LEU A 165 -13.12 -6.96 19.66
CA LEU A 165 -14.03 -5.86 19.98
C LEU A 165 -14.62 -5.34 18.67
N ASP A 166 -15.94 -5.21 18.60
CA ASP A 166 -16.57 -4.56 17.44
C ASP A 166 -16.17 -3.08 17.35
N ASN A 167 -16.02 -2.58 16.13
CA ASN A 167 -15.61 -1.22 15.79
C ASN A 167 -14.22 -0.83 16.36
N HIS A 168 -13.28 -1.78 16.40
CA HIS A 168 -11.90 -1.59 16.82
C HIS A 168 -10.89 -2.33 15.93
N ILE A 169 -9.67 -1.78 15.86
CA ILE A 169 -8.42 -2.46 15.50
C ILE A 169 -7.72 -2.85 16.80
N CYS A 170 -7.30 -4.10 16.97
CA CYS A 170 -6.51 -4.55 18.12
C CYS A 170 -5.11 -4.99 17.67
N PHE A 171 -4.07 -4.42 18.28
CA PHE A 171 -2.68 -4.83 18.12
C PHE A 171 -2.32 -5.82 19.23
N ILE A 172 -1.87 -7.01 18.85
CA ILE A 172 -1.58 -8.12 19.75
C ILE A 172 -0.12 -8.50 19.57
N ALA A 173 0.70 -8.42 20.62
CA ALA A 173 2.04 -8.99 20.59
C ALA A 173 2.04 -10.35 21.30
N GLU A 174 2.49 -11.40 20.62
CA GLU A 174 2.50 -12.77 21.15
C GLU A 174 3.67 -13.57 20.56
N VAL A 175 4.44 -14.30 21.38
CA VAL A 175 5.52 -15.18 20.90
C VAL A 175 4.93 -16.53 20.44
N ALA A 176 4.22 -16.49 19.32
CA ALA A 176 3.61 -17.63 18.65
C ALA A 176 3.90 -17.63 17.14
N ASP A 177 3.74 -18.78 16.49
CA ASP A 177 3.94 -18.93 15.04
C ASP A 177 3.11 -17.88 14.26
N PRO A 178 3.71 -17.17 13.28
CA PRO A 178 4.99 -17.45 12.62
C PRO A 178 6.22 -16.80 13.30
N TYR A 179 6.07 -16.14 14.46
CA TYR A 179 7.18 -15.45 15.12
C TYR A 179 8.06 -16.42 15.92
N SER A 180 9.38 -16.22 15.85
CA SER A 180 10.34 -17.16 16.43
C SER A 180 10.15 -17.41 17.92
N SER A 181 9.89 -18.67 18.26
CA SER A 181 9.79 -19.19 19.63
C SER A 181 11.09 -19.09 20.44
N GLN A 182 12.20 -18.63 19.83
CA GLN A 182 13.48 -18.36 20.51
C GLN A 182 13.57 -16.97 21.16
N ARG A 183 12.54 -16.13 21.03
CA ARG A 183 12.43 -14.87 21.79
C ARG A 183 12.46 -15.14 23.30
N ALA A 184 13.32 -14.41 24.02
CA ALA A 184 13.46 -14.51 25.48
C ALA A 184 12.38 -13.72 26.24
N HIS A 185 11.87 -12.66 25.60
CA HIS A 185 10.89 -11.71 26.11
C HIS A 185 9.93 -11.32 24.97
N ASN A 186 8.73 -10.86 25.32
CA ASN A 186 7.76 -10.32 24.38
C ASN A 186 7.78 -8.79 24.45
N VAL A 187 7.37 -8.11 23.38
CA VAL A 187 7.38 -6.65 23.27
C VAL A 187 6.22 -6.16 22.42
N LEU A 188 5.45 -5.18 22.90
CA LEU A 188 4.49 -4.41 22.10
C LEU A 188 4.91 -2.95 22.12
N LYS A 189 5.33 -2.44 20.96
CA LYS A 189 5.95 -1.12 20.84
C LYS A 189 5.46 -0.40 19.61
N TYR A 190 4.86 0.77 19.78
CA TYR A 190 4.28 1.54 18.68
C TYR A 190 4.21 3.03 19.00
N ASP A 191 4.19 3.82 17.93
CA ASP A 191 4.05 5.27 17.98
C ASP A 191 2.68 5.66 17.38
N ILE A 192 1.94 6.54 18.07
CA ILE A 192 0.75 7.21 17.55
C ILE A 192 1.12 8.66 17.25
N TRP A 193 0.72 9.18 16.09
CA TRP A 193 0.96 10.56 15.68
C TRP A 193 -0.32 11.25 15.24
N PHE A 194 -0.51 12.50 15.64
CA PHE A 194 -1.71 13.30 15.37
C PHE A 194 -1.35 14.62 14.65
N PHE A 195 -2.10 14.92 13.58
CA PHE A 195 -1.98 16.10 12.71
C PHE A 195 -3.37 16.59 12.28
N ASP A 196 -3.46 17.77 11.65
CA ASP A 196 -4.74 18.39 11.25
C ASP A 196 -5.52 17.63 10.15
N ASN A 197 -4.87 16.76 9.34
CA ASN A 197 -5.52 16.01 8.26
C ASN A 197 -4.69 14.79 7.78
N PRO A 198 -5.30 13.77 7.12
CA PRO A 198 -4.63 12.54 6.69
C PRO A 198 -3.47 12.74 5.70
N LYS A 199 -3.48 13.79 4.87
CA LYS A 199 -2.41 14.06 3.89
C LYS A 199 -1.10 14.47 4.61
N ILE A 200 -1.18 15.41 5.55
CA ILE A 200 -0.05 15.81 6.40
C ILE A 200 0.44 14.60 7.22
N ALA A 201 -0.48 13.84 7.80
CA ALA A 201 -0.16 12.66 8.59
C ALA A 201 0.60 11.59 7.79
N HIS A 202 0.20 11.31 6.55
CA HIS A 202 0.90 10.38 5.67
C HIS A 202 2.27 10.92 5.21
N GLN A 203 2.36 12.20 4.84
CA GLN A 203 3.63 12.84 4.48
C GLN A 203 4.65 12.80 5.64
N HIS A 204 4.19 12.92 6.89
CA HIS A 204 5.04 12.69 8.05
C HIS A 204 5.45 11.21 8.20
N ALA A 205 4.53 10.26 8.05
CA ALA A 205 4.84 8.83 8.12
C ALA A 205 5.89 8.40 7.07
N ILE A 206 5.81 8.95 5.85
CA ILE A 206 6.80 8.79 4.79
C ILE A 206 8.18 9.30 5.21
N LYS A 207 8.25 10.53 5.74
CA LYS A 207 9.51 11.16 6.21
C LYS A 207 10.16 10.41 7.36
N THR A 208 9.36 9.84 8.26
CA THR A 208 9.80 9.38 9.59
C THR A 208 9.91 7.86 9.72
N TYR A 209 9.13 7.07 8.96
CA TYR A 209 9.07 5.61 9.10
C TYR A 209 9.11 4.82 7.79
N LEU A 210 8.32 5.20 6.78
CA LEU A 210 8.12 4.38 5.57
C LEU A 210 9.24 4.59 4.53
N GLY A 211 9.83 5.78 4.50
CA GLY A 211 10.76 6.19 3.43
C GLY A 211 10.04 6.51 2.12
N LYS A 212 10.82 6.81 1.08
CA LYS A 212 10.34 7.16 -0.27
C LYS A 212 11.29 6.65 -1.35
N PRO A 213 10.86 6.55 -2.62
CA PRO A 213 11.73 6.15 -3.74
C PRO A 213 12.98 7.03 -3.88
N SER A 214 14.10 6.42 -4.25
CA SER A 214 15.40 7.11 -4.41
C SER A 214 15.70 7.56 -5.85
N GLY A 215 14.86 7.18 -6.81
CA GLY A 215 14.98 7.51 -8.22
C GLY A 215 13.83 6.89 -9.04
N ILE A 216 13.77 7.24 -10.33
CA ILE A 216 12.75 6.77 -11.29
C ILE A 216 13.32 5.65 -12.19
N PRO A 217 12.49 4.78 -12.77
CA PRO A 217 12.92 3.81 -13.79
C PRO A 217 13.40 4.48 -15.10
N ASP A 218 14.00 3.69 -16.00
CA ASP A 218 14.34 4.16 -17.35
C ASP A 218 13.07 4.59 -18.08
N TYR A 219 13.00 5.87 -18.47
CA TYR A 219 11.85 6.51 -19.12
C TYR A 219 11.23 5.66 -20.26
N ARG A 220 12.04 4.90 -21.00
CA ARG A 220 11.55 4.02 -22.09
C ARG A 220 10.68 2.85 -21.62
N MET A 221 10.79 2.45 -20.36
CA MET A 221 9.92 1.43 -19.74
C MET A 221 8.53 1.98 -19.39
N ILE A 222 8.37 3.31 -19.35
CA ILE A 222 7.08 3.99 -19.16
C ILE A 222 6.51 4.43 -20.50
N GLN A 223 7.35 4.99 -21.38
CA GLN A 223 6.93 5.53 -22.68
C GLN A 223 6.53 4.45 -23.70
N TYR A 224 7.12 3.26 -23.64
CA TYR A 224 7.00 2.28 -24.72
C TYR A 224 6.66 0.86 -24.24
N PRO A 225 6.11 -0.01 -25.12
CA PRO A 225 5.61 -1.32 -24.70
C PRO A 225 6.72 -2.26 -24.20
N ILE A 226 6.37 -3.08 -23.21
CA ILE A 226 7.13 -4.31 -22.89
C ILE A 226 6.65 -5.40 -23.85
N TRP A 227 7.55 -5.92 -24.67
CA TRP A 227 7.26 -6.91 -25.70
C TRP A 227 7.49 -8.33 -25.16
N SER A 228 6.55 -8.83 -24.36
CA SER A 228 6.49 -10.23 -23.91
C SER A 228 6.27 -11.19 -25.09
N THR A 229 6.99 -12.32 -25.07
CA THR A 229 6.82 -13.41 -26.03
C THR A 229 5.65 -14.33 -25.71
N TRP A 230 5.22 -14.40 -24.45
CA TRP A 230 4.13 -15.28 -23.98
C TRP A 230 2.81 -14.98 -24.71
N ALA A 231 2.49 -13.70 -24.89
CA ALA A 231 1.26 -13.25 -25.53
C ALA A 231 1.11 -13.68 -27.02
N ARG A 232 2.18 -14.22 -27.65
CA ARG A 232 2.20 -14.66 -29.05
C ARG A 232 2.62 -16.12 -29.23
N TYR A 233 3.60 -16.59 -28.48
CA TYR A 233 4.17 -17.93 -28.61
C TYR A 233 3.85 -18.84 -27.43
N SER A 234 3.37 -18.26 -26.32
CA SER A 234 3.33 -18.89 -25.00
C SER A 234 4.65 -19.63 -24.73
N ARG A 235 4.62 -20.97 -24.83
CA ARG A 235 5.73 -21.87 -24.48
C ARG A 235 6.66 -22.18 -25.65
N GLU A 236 6.25 -21.88 -26.89
CA GLU A 236 6.89 -22.38 -28.12
C GLU A 236 7.97 -21.44 -28.70
N ILE A 237 8.71 -20.74 -27.83
CA ILE A 237 9.85 -19.90 -28.22
C ILE A 237 11.11 -20.70 -28.59
N ASN A 238 11.87 -20.19 -29.57
CA ASN A 238 13.22 -20.65 -29.94
C ASN A 238 14.05 -19.49 -30.54
N GLN A 239 15.34 -19.69 -30.77
CA GLN A 239 16.27 -18.62 -31.17
C GLN A 239 15.91 -17.96 -32.50
N GLU A 240 15.42 -18.73 -33.49
CA GLU A 240 14.95 -18.18 -34.76
C GLU A 240 13.67 -17.35 -34.55
N LEU A 241 12.70 -17.86 -33.79
CA LEU A 241 11.44 -17.18 -33.50
C LEU A 241 11.63 -15.89 -32.69
N LEU A 242 12.52 -15.88 -31.71
CA LEU A 242 12.83 -14.70 -30.89
C LEU A 242 13.54 -13.62 -31.70
N LEU A 243 14.58 -13.98 -32.46
CA LEU A 243 15.28 -13.03 -33.33
C LEU A 243 14.34 -12.50 -34.42
N LYS A 244 13.50 -13.37 -34.99
CA LYS A 244 12.45 -12.99 -35.94
C LYS A 244 11.43 -12.04 -35.33
N PHE A 245 10.96 -12.27 -34.09
CA PHE A 245 10.01 -11.38 -33.43
C PHE A 245 10.60 -10.01 -33.14
N ALA A 246 11.83 -9.93 -32.61
CA ALA A 246 12.53 -8.66 -32.39
C ALA A 246 12.73 -7.90 -33.72
N ASN A 247 13.08 -8.61 -34.80
CA ASN A 247 13.14 -8.01 -36.14
C ASN A 247 11.76 -7.60 -36.67
N GLU A 248 10.68 -8.37 -36.44
CA GLU A 248 9.33 -7.99 -36.85
C GLU A 248 8.86 -6.71 -36.14
N ILE A 249 9.15 -6.54 -34.84
CA ILE A 249 8.85 -5.33 -34.07
C ILE A 249 9.62 -4.13 -34.63
N ALA A 250 10.94 -4.26 -34.77
CA ALA A 250 11.82 -3.19 -35.27
C ALA A 250 11.50 -2.79 -36.73
N ASN A 251 11.28 -3.76 -37.63
CA ASN A 251 10.93 -3.49 -39.03
C ASN A 251 9.49 -2.95 -39.19
N SER A 252 8.62 -3.15 -38.20
CA SER A 252 7.29 -2.49 -38.16
C SER A 252 7.36 -1.03 -37.73
N GLY A 253 8.54 -0.52 -37.36
CA GLY A 253 8.73 0.87 -36.93
C GLY A 253 8.32 1.16 -35.49
N PHE A 254 8.12 0.13 -34.66
CA PHE A 254 7.89 0.34 -33.23
C PHE A 254 9.17 0.84 -32.54
N PRO A 255 9.05 1.77 -31.56
CA PRO A 255 10.18 2.27 -30.82
C PRO A 255 10.81 1.18 -29.93
N ASN A 256 12.13 1.14 -29.90
CA ASN A 256 12.89 0.15 -29.15
C ASN A 256 12.80 0.38 -27.63
N ALA A 257 12.25 -0.61 -26.95
CA ALA A 257 11.80 -0.52 -25.57
C ALA A 257 12.41 -1.66 -24.74
N GLN A 258 11.56 -2.47 -24.12
CA GLN A 258 11.91 -3.67 -23.38
C GLN A 258 11.41 -4.89 -24.19
N PHE A 259 12.30 -5.80 -24.59
CA PHE A 259 11.96 -7.09 -25.18
C PHE A 259 12.06 -8.14 -24.08
N GLU A 260 10.98 -8.89 -23.87
CA GLU A 260 10.84 -9.77 -22.73
C GLU A 260 10.73 -11.22 -23.20
N ILE A 261 11.78 -11.98 -22.90
CA ILE A 261 11.88 -13.40 -23.23
C ILE A 261 11.13 -14.16 -22.14
N ASP A 262 9.86 -14.37 -22.44
CA ASP A 262 8.81 -14.81 -21.55
C ASP A 262 8.45 -16.29 -21.80
N ASP A 263 8.16 -17.00 -20.71
CA ASP A 263 7.73 -18.40 -20.59
C ASP A 263 8.58 -19.49 -21.29
N LEU A 264 9.13 -20.41 -20.49
CA LEU A 264 9.85 -21.62 -20.94
C LEU A 264 11.05 -21.37 -21.87
N TRP A 265 11.85 -20.33 -21.63
CA TRP A 265 13.18 -20.16 -22.26
C TRP A 265 14.21 -21.20 -21.74
N GLU A 266 13.86 -21.82 -20.63
CA GLU A 266 14.62 -22.79 -19.86
C GLU A 266 14.20 -24.25 -20.14
N VAL A 267 14.96 -25.20 -19.60
CA VAL A 267 14.77 -26.65 -19.84
C VAL A 267 13.38 -27.15 -19.42
N CYS A 268 12.88 -26.63 -18.30
CA CYS A 268 11.54 -26.83 -17.74
C CYS A 268 11.28 -25.74 -16.68
N TYR A 269 10.01 -25.41 -16.37
CA TYR A 269 9.69 -24.22 -15.57
C TYR A 269 10.43 -24.18 -14.23
N GLY A 270 11.19 -23.10 -14.04
CA GLY A 270 11.95 -22.75 -12.86
C GLY A 270 13.29 -23.48 -12.68
N SER A 271 13.74 -24.25 -13.67
CA SER A 271 15.14 -24.72 -13.75
C SER A 271 16.18 -23.59 -13.82
N LEU A 272 15.76 -22.38 -14.20
CA LEU A 272 16.56 -21.18 -14.48
C LEU A 272 17.76 -21.44 -15.40
N THR A 273 17.68 -22.54 -16.17
CA THR A 273 18.75 -23.10 -16.98
C THR A 273 18.28 -23.12 -18.43
N VAL A 274 18.93 -22.31 -19.27
CA VAL A 274 18.58 -22.11 -20.69
C VAL A 274 18.41 -23.45 -21.41
N ASP A 275 17.31 -23.63 -22.15
CA ASP A 275 17.18 -24.80 -23.02
C ASP A 275 17.99 -24.61 -24.31
N GLU A 276 19.22 -25.11 -24.34
CA GLU A 276 20.08 -25.09 -25.53
C GLU A 276 19.45 -25.79 -26.76
N ARG A 277 18.42 -26.64 -26.58
CA ARG A 277 17.65 -27.23 -27.70
C ARG A 277 16.79 -26.17 -28.42
N LYS A 278 16.37 -25.14 -27.69
CA LYS A 278 15.58 -23.99 -28.17
C LYS A 278 16.47 -22.78 -28.47
N LEU A 279 17.49 -22.55 -27.64
CA LEU A 279 18.30 -21.33 -27.54
C LEU A 279 19.82 -21.63 -27.54
N PRO A 280 20.36 -22.28 -28.59
CA PRO A 280 21.72 -22.84 -28.61
C PRO A 280 22.86 -21.81 -28.51
N ASP A 281 22.61 -20.53 -28.81
CA ASP A 281 23.48 -19.42 -28.41
C ASP A 281 22.64 -18.25 -27.91
N PHE A 282 22.02 -18.46 -26.74
CA PHE A 282 21.24 -17.44 -26.05
C PHE A 282 22.03 -16.16 -25.76
N LYS A 283 23.34 -16.27 -25.54
CA LYS A 283 24.21 -15.11 -25.30
C LYS A 283 24.33 -14.24 -26.55
N GLN A 284 24.55 -14.83 -27.72
CA GLN A 284 24.58 -14.07 -28.98
C GLN A 284 23.19 -13.52 -29.31
N LEU A 285 22.12 -14.30 -29.15
CA LEU A 285 20.74 -13.84 -29.35
C LEU A 285 20.41 -12.59 -28.52
N VAL A 286 20.75 -12.59 -27.22
CA VAL A 286 20.51 -11.42 -26.34
C VAL A 286 21.34 -10.21 -26.79
N GLN A 287 22.53 -10.40 -27.36
CA GLN A 287 23.30 -9.29 -27.94
C GLN A 287 22.72 -8.82 -29.28
N ASP A 288 22.23 -9.71 -30.14
CA ASP A 288 21.60 -9.35 -31.41
C ASP A 288 20.32 -8.54 -31.19
N ILE A 289 19.49 -8.93 -30.21
CA ILE A 289 18.30 -8.17 -29.81
C ILE A 289 18.69 -6.81 -29.19
N LYS A 290 19.80 -6.73 -28.44
CA LYS A 290 20.34 -5.44 -27.95
C LYS A 290 20.92 -4.57 -29.07
N ASN A 291 21.51 -5.17 -30.10
CA ASN A 291 22.02 -4.48 -31.29
C ASN A 291 20.89 -3.91 -32.17
N LEU A 292 19.69 -4.52 -32.14
CA LEU A 292 18.47 -3.92 -32.69
C LEU A 292 18.01 -2.68 -31.89
N GLY A 293 18.45 -2.55 -30.64
CA GLY A 293 18.24 -1.38 -29.77
C GLY A 293 17.40 -1.63 -28.51
N PHE A 294 16.87 -2.84 -28.32
CA PHE A 294 16.03 -3.18 -27.17
C PHE A 294 16.86 -3.34 -25.88
N ARG A 295 16.26 -2.97 -24.74
CA ARG A 295 16.59 -3.60 -23.45
C ARG A 295 16.04 -5.04 -23.47
N VAL A 296 16.70 -5.99 -22.81
CA VAL A 296 16.23 -7.39 -22.76
C VAL A 296 15.99 -7.81 -21.32
N THR A 297 14.80 -8.34 -21.04
CA THR A 297 14.44 -9.07 -19.82
C THR A 297 14.25 -10.54 -20.16
N ILE A 298 14.42 -11.38 -19.15
CA ILE A 298 13.87 -12.74 -19.12
C ILE A 298 12.77 -12.73 -18.07
N TRP A 299 11.63 -13.37 -18.34
CA TRP A 299 10.68 -13.67 -17.27
C TRP A 299 11.33 -14.69 -16.34
N VAL A 300 11.28 -14.41 -15.05
CA VAL A 300 11.74 -15.29 -13.98
C VAL A 300 10.65 -15.35 -12.93
N HIS A 301 10.42 -16.54 -12.41
CA HIS A 301 9.31 -16.85 -11.52
C HIS A 301 9.81 -17.75 -10.37
N PRO A 302 9.10 -17.80 -9.23
CA PRO A 302 9.52 -18.58 -8.07
C PRO A 302 9.08 -20.05 -8.05
N PHE A 303 8.18 -20.50 -8.94
CA PHE A 303 7.74 -21.91 -9.00
C PHE A 303 8.71 -22.82 -9.75
N ILE A 304 8.68 -24.12 -9.43
CA ILE A 304 9.24 -25.17 -10.30
C ILE A 304 8.18 -26.25 -10.61
N ASN A 305 8.17 -26.74 -11.86
CA ASN A 305 7.16 -27.69 -12.36
C ASN A 305 7.34 -29.12 -11.82
N LYS A 306 6.26 -29.88 -11.58
CA LYS A 306 6.29 -31.18 -10.85
C LYS A 306 7.04 -32.36 -11.51
N ASP A 307 7.61 -32.13 -12.69
CA ASP A 307 8.36 -33.04 -13.53
C ASP A 307 9.75 -32.49 -13.93
N CYS A 308 10.14 -31.32 -13.42
CA CYS A 308 11.34 -30.58 -13.77
C CYS A 308 12.59 -31.02 -12.97
N ASP A 309 12.76 -32.31 -12.69
CA ASP A 309 13.91 -32.79 -11.91
C ASP A 309 15.26 -32.65 -12.67
N PRO A 310 16.36 -32.29 -11.99
CA PRO A 310 16.53 -32.21 -10.54
C PRO A 310 15.95 -30.95 -9.87
N TRP A 311 15.67 -29.90 -10.66
CA TRP A 311 15.24 -28.60 -10.14
C TRP A 311 13.88 -28.64 -9.42
N TYR A 312 12.95 -29.53 -9.78
CA TYR A 312 11.69 -29.64 -9.05
C TYR A 312 11.86 -30.09 -7.60
N THR A 313 12.79 -31.02 -7.37
CA THR A 313 13.27 -31.36 -6.03
C THR A 313 14.00 -30.18 -5.34
N GLU A 314 14.40 -29.14 -6.08
CA GLU A 314 15.15 -27.97 -5.61
C GLU A 314 14.27 -26.78 -5.17
N ALA A 315 13.14 -26.47 -5.83
CA ALA A 315 12.17 -25.47 -5.34
C ALA A 315 10.70 -25.86 -5.60
N LEU A 316 10.25 -26.80 -4.77
CA LEU A 316 8.89 -27.32 -4.70
C LEU A 316 7.92 -26.30 -4.04
N GLU A 317 7.67 -25.15 -4.70
CA GLU A 317 6.92 -23.99 -4.14
C GLU A 317 5.93 -23.23 -5.10
N ASN A 318 6.05 -21.90 -5.30
CA ASN A 318 4.94 -20.91 -5.45
C ASN A 318 4.66 -20.39 -6.89
N GLY A 319 3.41 -20.37 -7.42
CA GLY A 319 3.18 -20.17 -8.89
C GLY A 319 1.94 -19.41 -9.46
N GLU A 320 2.00 -19.17 -10.80
CA GLU A 320 1.07 -18.39 -11.67
C GLU A 320 0.16 -19.31 -12.56
N GLY A 321 -0.63 -18.93 -13.60
CA GLY A 321 -0.95 -17.73 -14.43
C GLY A 321 -1.92 -18.16 -15.58
N GLN A 322 -2.42 -17.40 -16.58
CA GLN A 322 -2.43 -15.96 -16.96
C GLN A 322 -3.65 -15.69 -17.93
N LEU A 323 -3.61 -14.79 -18.97
CA LEU A 323 -4.85 -14.24 -19.64
C LEU A 323 -4.90 -14.10 -21.21
N THR A 324 -6.11 -13.83 -21.78
CA THR A 324 -6.38 -13.53 -23.22
C THR A 324 -6.86 -12.07 -23.48
N ALA A 325 -6.01 -11.15 -23.98
CA ALA A 325 -6.32 -9.70 -23.91
C ALA A 325 -5.94 -8.77 -25.10
N VAL A 326 -5.35 -9.30 -26.18
CA VAL A 326 -4.47 -8.54 -27.13
C VAL A 326 -4.97 -7.18 -27.65
N GLU A 327 -6.23 -7.04 -28.10
CA GLU A 327 -6.66 -5.83 -28.80
C GLU A 327 -6.96 -4.64 -27.87
N ILE A 328 -7.53 -4.94 -26.69
CA ILE A 328 -7.76 -3.94 -25.63
C ILE A 328 -6.41 -3.41 -25.14
N CYS A 329 -5.42 -4.29 -24.93
CA CYS A 329 -4.06 -3.90 -24.58
C CYS A 329 -3.49 -2.87 -25.55
N ARG A 330 -3.63 -3.06 -26.88
CA ARG A 330 -3.08 -2.11 -27.88
C ARG A 330 -3.61 -0.68 -27.71
N ARG A 331 -4.90 -0.50 -27.39
CA ARG A 331 -5.50 0.83 -27.13
C ARG A 331 -4.90 1.44 -25.86
N TYR A 332 -4.84 0.67 -24.77
CA TYR A 332 -4.37 1.18 -23.48
C TYR A 332 -2.86 1.38 -23.40
N THR A 333 -2.06 0.61 -24.13
CA THR A 333 -0.62 0.86 -24.28
C THR A 333 -0.34 2.17 -25.04
N ALA A 334 -1.18 2.53 -26.03
CA ALA A 334 -1.06 3.83 -26.70
C ALA A 334 -1.42 5.00 -25.77
N LEU A 335 -2.49 4.86 -24.98
CA LEU A 335 -2.88 5.84 -23.97
C LEU A 335 -1.80 6.02 -22.88
N HIS A 336 -1.21 4.91 -22.41
CA HIS A 336 -0.11 4.95 -21.44
C HIS A 336 1.14 5.66 -22.00
N ALA A 337 1.44 5.48 -23.28
CA ALA A 337 2.53 6.19 -23.96
C ALA A 337 2.27 7.69 -24.12
N GLU A 338 1.00 8.10 -24.31
CA GLU A 338 0.58 9.51 -24.37
C GLU A 338 0.75 10.22 -23.01
N TYR A 339 0.41 9.55 -21.91
CA TYR A 339 0.51 10.09 -20.55
C TYR A 339 1.85 9.80 -19.85
N ALA A 340 2.85 9.29 -20.56
CA ALA A 340 4.14 8.87 -20.00
C ALA A 340 4.88 10.01 -19.27
N ASP A 341 4.82 11.24 -19.78
CA ASP A 341 5.40 12.41 -19.10
C ASP A 341 4.72 12.69 -17.75
N VAL A 342 3.38 12.60 -17.68
CA VAL A 342 2.61 12.81 -16.43
C VAL A 342 2.88 11.70 -15.40
N ILE A 343 3.05 10.46 -15.86
CA ILE A 343 3.49 9.35 -15.00
C ILE A 343 4.87 9.64 -14.41
N VAL A 344 5.79 10.17 -15.21
CA VAL A 344 7.16 10.49 -14.79
C VAL A 344 7.20 11.71 -13.86
N GLU A 345 6.42 12.76 -14.11
CA GLU A 345 6.24 13.89 -13.18
C GLU A 345 5.71 13.43 -11.81
N ALA A 346 4.77 12.49 -11.78
CA ALA A 346 4.26 11.88 -10.55
C ALA A 346 5.32 11.02 -9.83
N MET A 347 6.15 10.27 -10.57
CA MET A 347 7.30 9.55 -10.02
C MET A 347 8.38 10.49 -9.48
N GLU A 348 8.67 11.59 -10.17
CA GLU A 348 9.59 12.63 -9.69
C GLU A 348 9.07 13.34 -8.44
N ALA A 349 7.75 13.55 -8.32
CA ALA A 349 7.13 14.02 -7.09
C ALA A 349 7.36 13.04 -5.93
N SER A 350 7.11 11.74 -6.17
CA SER A 350 7.35 10.69 -5.17
C SER A 350 8.81 10.63 -4.72
N VAL A 351 9.77 10.74 -5.64
CA VAL A 351 11.22 10.82 -5.33
C VAL A 351 11.57 12.12 -4.59
N ARG A 352 10.91 13.24 -4.89
CA ARG A 352 11.21 14.57 -4.32
C ARG A 352 10.65 14.73 -2.91
N ASP A 353 9.36 14.53 -2.72
CA ASP A 353 8.63 14.85 -1.48
C ASP A 353 7.83 13.67 -0.89
N GLY A 354 7.77 12.53 -1.59
CA GLY A 354 7.11 11.32 -1.10
C GLY A 354 5.64 11.19 -1.49
N THR A 355 5.07 12.16 -2.23
CA THR A 355 3.71 12.07 -2.75
C THR A 355 3.49 10.75 -3.51
N PRO A 356 2.41 9.98 -3.25
CA PRO A 356 2.15 8.74 -3.99
C PRO A 356 2.01 9.01 -5.50
N VAL A 357 2.49 8.08 -6.33
CA VAL A 357 2.30 8.15 -7.79
C VAL A 357 0.82 7.98 -8.15
N ASN A 358 0.12 7.12 -7.40
CA ASN A 358 -1.31 6.87 -7.53
C ASN A 358 -2.03 7.09 -6.19
N PRO A 359 -2.26 8.35 -5.78
CA PRO A 359 -2.93 8.63 -4.53
C PRO A 359 -4.45 8.42 -4.63
N PRO A 360 -5.14 8.13 -3.51
CA PRO A 360 -6.60 8.09 -3.47
C PRO A 360 -7.18 9.49 -3.69
N ILE A 361 -8.41 9.59 -4.20
CA ILE A 361 -8.98 10.87 -4.65
C ILE A 361 -9.14 11.94 -3.54
N TRP A 362 -9.23 11.54 -2.27
CA TRP A 362 -9.21 12.48 -1.13
C TRP A 362 -7.88 13.21 -0.93
N TRP A 363 -6.83 12.83 -1.65
CA TRP A 363 -5.53 13.49 -1.62
C TRP A 363 -5.57 14.92 -2.16
N LEU A 364 -6.59 15.29 -2.94
CA LEU A 364 -6.83 16.67 -3.40
C LEU A 364 -7.52 17.54 -2.33
N ASP A 365 -8.50 16.96 -1.63
CA ASP A 365 -9.22 17.60 -0.54
C ASP A 365 -9.41 16.58 0.61
N PRO A 366 -8.50 16.56 1.61
CA PRO A 366 -8.55 15.59 2.70
C PRO A 366 -9.68 15.87 3.70
N THR A 367 -10.59 16.80 3.41
CA THR A 367 -11.81 17.09 4.17
C THR A 367 -13.10 16.64 3.46
N ASP A 368 -13.01 16.12 2.23
CA ASP A 368 -14.15 15.63 1.45
C ASP A 368 -14.60 14.24 1.94
N GLU A 369 -15.70 14.20 2.72
CA GLU A 369 -16.26 12.97 3.29
C GLU A 369 -16.70 11.92 2.25
N HIS A 370 -16.98 12.32 1.00
CA HIS A 370 -17.25 11.38 -0.09
C HIS A 370 -15.95 10.78 -0.61
N ALA A 371 -14.99 11.64 -0.97
CA ALA A 371 -13.69 11.20 -1.48
C ALA A 371 -12.93 10.30 -0.50
N LEU A 372 -13.06 10.56 0.82
CA LEU A 372 -12.47 9.75 1.88
C LEU A 372 -13.00 8.30 1.91
N ALA A 373 -14.22 8.07 1.44
CA ALA A 373 -14.91 6.77 1.49
C ALA A 373 -14.83 5.96 0.18
N ILE A 374 -14.28 6.55 -0.90
CA ILE A 374 -14.21 5.94 -2.23
C ILE A 374 -12.98 5.02 -2.35
N TRP A 375 -13.14 3.96 -3.15
CA TRP A 375 -12.27 2.77 -3.15
C TRP A 375 -11.98 2.21 -4.56
N ASP A 376 -12.81 2.56 -5.55
CA ASP A 376 -12.71 2.13 -6.95
C ASP A 376 -12.34 3.30 -7.88
N GLU A 377 -11.83 4.41 -7.32
CA GLU A 377 -11.32 5.58 -8.03
C GLU A 377 -9.98 6.01 -7.41
N PHE A 378 -9.03 6.35 -8.27
CA PHE A 378 -7.70 6.79 -7.84
C PHE A 378 -7.15 7.84 -8.79
N LEU A 379 -6.12 8.57 -8.34
CA LEU A 379 -5.46 9.58 -9.14
C LEU A 379 -4.20 9.04 -9.82
N LEU A 380 -3.73 9.74 -10.85
CA LEU A 380 -2.35 9.65 -11.32
C LEU A 380 -1.72 11.04 -11.16
N GLY A 381 -0.70 11.11 -10.30
CA GLY A 381 -0.27 12.38 -9.71
C GLY A 381 -1.41 13.08 -8.97
N GLU A 382 -1.53 14.40 -9.15
CA GLU A 382 -2.62 15.22 -8.59
C GLU A 382 -3.52 15.84 -9.67
N ARG A 383 -3.51 15.30 -10.91
CA ARG A 383 -4.21 15.92 -12.07
C ARG A 383 -5.09 14.99 -12.91
N LEU A 384 -4.87 13.69 -12.86
CA LEU A 384 -5.68 12.71 -13.58
C LEU A 384 -6.45 11.88 -12.57
N LEU A 385 -7.73 11.63 -12.82
CA LEU A 385 -8.58 10.70 -12.07
C LEU A 385 -8.93 9.53 -12.99
N ALA A 386 -8.78 8.30 -12.51
CA ALA A 386 -9.17 7.08 -13.19
C ALA A 386 -10.21 6.32 -12.34
N ALA A 387 -11.28 5.85 -12.97
CA ALA A 387 -12.37 5.14 -12.33
C ALA A 387 -12.64 3.81 -13.06
N PRO A 388 -11.86 2.73 -12.79
CA PRO A 388 -11.99 1.46 -13.51
C PRO A 388 -13.35 0.76 -13.31
N VAL A 389 -13.71 -0.12 -14.25
CA VAL A 389 -14.84 -1.03 -14.07
C VAL A 389 -14.38 -2.23 -13.24
N VAL A 390 -14.84 -2.31 -11.99
CA VAL A 390 -14.46 -3.34 -11.02
C VAL A 390 -15.45 -4.51 -10.92
N GLU A 391 -16.64 -4.41 -11.53
CA GLU A 391 -17.65 -5.47 -11.55
C GLU A 391 -17.68 -6.23 -12.89
N GLN A 392 -17.69 -7.57 -12.82
CA GLN A 392 -17.66 -8.41 -14.04
C GLN A 392 -18.94 -8.24 -14.87
N GLY A 393 -18.79 -7.72 -16.09
CA GLY A 393 -19.90 -7.55 -17.04
C GLY A 393 -20.69 -6.27 -16.87
N ALA A 394 -20.31 -5.39 -15.94
CA ALA A 394 -20.78 -4.02 -15.93
C ALA A 394 -20.36 -3.29 -17.22
N THR A 395 -21.19 -2.35 -17.66
CA THR A 395 -20.96 -1.51 -18.86
C THR A 395 -21.22 -0.03 -18.59
N PHE A 396 -21.47 0.29 -17.32
CA PHE A 396 -21.70 1.61 -16.75
C PHE A 396 -21.18 1.56 -15.30
N ARG A 397 -20.80 2.71 -14.73
CA ARG A 397 -20.56 2.88 -13.28
C ARG A 397 -20.88 4.31 -12.84
N ASP A 398 -21.10 4.53 -11.56
CA ASP A 398 -21.10 5.88 -11.01
C ASP A 398 -19.64 6.38 -10.86
N VAL A 399 -19.41 7.68 -11.05
CA VAL A 399 -18.10 8.32 -10.84
C VAL A 399 -18.25 9.56 -9.97
N TYR A 400 -17.39 9.74 -8.97
CA TYR A 400 -17.27 11.00 -8.24
C TYR A 400 -16.17 11.88 -8.83
N LEU A 401 -16.44 13.19 -8.86
CA LEU A 401 -15.45 14.19 -9.24
C LEU A 401 -15.27 15.14 -8.04
N PRO A 402 -14.10 15.11 -7.36
CA PRO A 402 -13.78 16.03 -6.27
C PRO A 402 -13.83 17.51 -6.68
N ARG A 403 -13.68 18.42 -5.71
CA ARG A 403 -13.57 19.88 -5.94
C ARG A 403 -12.58 20.22 -7.06
N GLY A 404 -13.09 20.77 -8.17
CA GLY A 404 -12.28 21.12 -9.35
C GLY A 404 -13.11 21.27 -10.62
N LEU A 405 -12.48 21.70 -11.71
CA LEU A 405 -13.06 21.62 -13.06
C LEU A 405 -12.40 20.44 -13.79
N TRP A 406 -13.19 19.44 -14.16
CA TRP A 406 -12.71 18.15 -14.65
C TRP A 406 -13.17 17.90 -16.09
N ARG A 407 -12.23 17.80 -17.02
CA ARG A 407 -12.49 17.42 -18.40
C ARG A 407 -12.42 15.91 -18.58
N ASP A 408 -13.54 15.31 -18.99
CA ASP A 408 -13.65 13.92 -19.40
C ASP A 408 -12.70 13.63 -20.57
N GLY A 409 -11.79 12.66 -20.40
CA GLY A 409 -10.80 12.28 -21.41
C GLY A 409 -11.33 11.35 -22.52
N THR A 410 -12.59 10.92 -22.43
CA THR A 410 -13.31 10.13 -23.45
C THR A 410 -14.22 11.01 -24.30
N THR A 411 -14.98 11.94 -23.71
CA THR A 411 -15.93 12.79 -24.42
C THR A 411 -15.44 14.23 -24.67
N GLY A 412 -14.46 14.71 -23.90
CA GLY A 412 -14.01 16.10 -23.89
C GLY A 412 -14.94 17.07 -23.15
N GLN A 413 -15.99 16.59 -22.47
CA GLN A 413 -16.89 17.44 -21.69
C GLN A 413 -16.28 17.82 -20.33
N SER A 414 -16.34 19.11 -19.96
CA SER A 414 -15.94 19.57 -18.62
C SER A 414 -17.11 19.55 -17.62
N TYR A 415 -16.82 19.14 -16.39
CA TYR A 415 -17.74 19.01 -15.26
C TYR A 415 -17.18 19.74 -14.02
N SER A 416 -18.03 20.43 -13.27
CA SER A 416 -17.63 21.14 -12.05
C SER A 416 -17.91 20.27 -10.82
N GLY A 417 -16.87 19.82 -10.12
CA GLY A 417 -16.97 19.12 -8.84
C GLY A 417 -16.99 20.07 -7.63
N PRO A 418 -17.37 19.61 -6.42
CA PRO A 418 -17.72 18.23 -6.08
C PRO A 418 -19.07 17.79 -6.68
N THR A 419 -19.09 16.68 -7.43
CA THR A 419 -20.32 16.13 -8.03
C THR A 419 -20.20 14.63 -8.29
N TRP A 420 -21.34 13.94 -8.30
CA TRP A 420 -21.47 12.60 -8.87
C TRP A 420 -21.88 12.67 -10.35
N LEU A 421 -21.32 11.79 -11.16
CA LEU A 421 -21.78 11.42 -12.50
C LEU A 421 -22.39 10.02 -12.38
N LEU A 422 -23.72 9.94 -12.38
CA LEU A 422 -24.46 8.68 -12.26
C LEU A 422 -24.61 7.98 -13.62
N ASP A 423 -24.61 6.65 -13.64
CA ASP A 423 -24.76 5.83 -14.85
C ASP A 423 -23.75 6.18 -15.97
N TYR A 424 -22.49 6.51 -15.64
CA TYR A 424 -21.47 6.89 -16.64
C TYR A 424 -21.10 5.69 -17.54
N PRO A 425 -21.16 5.80 -18.89
CA PRO A 425 -20.89 4.69 -19.81
C PRO A 425 -19.44 4.18 -19.77
N ALA A 426 -19.27 2.89 -19.47
CA ALA A 426 -17.98 2.23 -19.34
C ALA A 426 -18.01 0.81 -19.96
N PRO A 427 -18.18 0.67 -21.29
CA PRO A 427 -18.08 -0.63 -21.96
C PRO A 427 -16.68 -1.24 -21.86
N LEU A 428 -16.55 -2.54 -22.14
CA LEU A 428 -15.32 -3.35 -21.98
C LEU A 428 -14.03 -2.75 -22.59
N ASP A 429 -14.14 -1.89 -23.59
CA ASP A 429 -13.00 -1.25 -24.24
C ASP A 429 -12.65 0.14 -23.67
N THR A 430 -13.40 0.64 -22.67
CA THR A 430 -13.44 2.05 -22.27
C THR A 430 -13.36 2.24 -20.74
N LEU A 431 -12.20 2.70 -20.29
CA LEU A 431 -11.91 3.24 -18.95
C LEU A 431 -12.42 4.69 -18.82
N PRO A 432 -13.32 4.98 -17.86
CA PRO A 432 -13.61 6.35 -17.43
C PRO A 432 -12.36 7.02 -16.82
N TYR A 433 -11.98 8.18 -17.35
CA TYR A 433 -10.86 8.98 -16.83
C TYR A 433 -11.07 10.47 -17.10
N PHE A 434 -10.58 11.31 -16.18
CA PHE A 434 -10.85 12.75 -16.13
C PHE A 434 -9.58 13.54 -15.82
N ILE A 435 -9.51 14.77 -16.34
CA ILE A 435 -8.33 15.64 -16.30
C ILE A 435 -8.70 16.93 -15.57
N LEU A 436 -8.01 17.26 -14.50
CA LEU A 436 -8.19 18.52 -13.76
C LEU A 436 -7.64 19.69 -14.60
N GLU A 437 -8.51 20.67 -14.87
CA GLU A 437 -8.20 21.92 -15.58
C GLU A 437 -7.70 23.00 -14.59
N ASP A 438 -6.85 23.92 -15.07
CA ASP A 438 -6.17 24.97 -14.28
C ASP A 438 -7.03 26.22 -13.98
#